data_AF-A9EBJ0-F1
#
_entry.id   AF-A9EBJ0-F1
#
_cell.length_a   1.000
_cell.length_b   1.000
_cell.length_c   1.000
_cell.angle_alpha   90.00
_cell.angle_beta   90.00
_cell.angle_gamma   90.00
#
_symmetry.space_group_name_H-M   'P 1'
#
loop_
_entity.id
_entity.type
_entity.pdbx_description
1 polymer ?
#
loop_
_entity_poly.entity_id
_entity_poly.type
_entity_poly.pdbx_seq_one_letter_code
_entity_poly.pdbx_strand_id
1 'polypeptide(L)'
;MKKITFVLSALLMFFAVNTQAQQSVIDDLDETFDSAEVIRIEAKRVKAALKTLTVDYLVNNNPNADVATYLQIMDGSMEVVEEFSDEVIYYIGQAAQGNSNIDPSSIQSKASTIEGNEDFVRNKSTLLETAIQQNDRGTARQLIREIRGFLNTQITLAKEIKTEATDLKSLAVTYNVRIELVDERSGASVPAGTLPGYAATNQDTGEIFYTDRYNYDSFLNLPAGTYRFDAYDGYFDGASSAIVTLDQSLVGSDGFIVVTLRYWSE
;
A
#
# COMPACT_ATOMS: atom_id res chain seq x y z
N MET A 1 -2.44 40.36 -22.03
CA MET A 1 -1.29 39.41 -22.04
C MET A 1 -0.89 38.93 -20.65
N LYS A 2 -0.74 39.78 -19.61
CA LYS A 2 -0.38 39.34 -18.23
C LYS A 2 -1.35 38.32 -17.57
N LYS A 3 -2.64 38.33 -17.92
CA LYS A 3 -3.65 37.40 -17.37
C LYS A 3 -3.55 35.97 -17.94
N ILE A 4 -3.08 35.83 -19.19
CA ILE A 4 -2.91 34.53 -19.85
C ILE A 4 -1.68 33.81 -19.28
N THR A 5 -0.61 34.56 -19.00
CA THR A 5 0.61 34.02 -18.40
C THR A 5 0.38 33.49 -16.98
N PHE A 6 -0.43 34.19 -16.17
CA PHE A 6 -0.74 33.76 -14.80
C PHE A 6 -1.57 32.47 -14.72
N VAL A 7 -2.52 32.28 -15.65
CA VAL A 7 -3.35 31.07 -15.72
C VAL A 7 -2.50 29.87 -16.15
N LEU A 8 -1.62 30.04 -17.13
CA LEU A 8 -0.65 29.01 -17.55
C LEU A 8 0.34 28.63 -16.43
N SER A 9 0.81 29.60 -15.64
CA SER A 9 1.69 29.36 -14.48
C SER A 9 0.98 28.62 -13.34
N ALA A 10 -0.27 28.99 -13.04
CA ALA A 10 -1.07 28.30 -12.03
C ALA A 10 -1.40 26.86 -12.46
N LEU A 11 -1.78 26.66 -13.73
CA LEU A 11 -2.00 25.33 -14.32
C LEU A 11 -0.75 24.45 -14.21
N LEU A 12 0.41 24.91 -14.68
CA LEU A 12 1.66 24.16 -14.57
C LEU A 12 2.04 23.83 -13.12
N MET A 13 1.74 24.70 -12.16
CA MET A 13 1.95 24.40 -10.74
C MET A 13 0.98 23.33 -10.21
N PHE A 14 -0.31 23.35 -10.57
CA PHE A 14 -1.25 22.31 -10.15
C PHE A 14 -0.89 20.92 -10.71
N PHE A 15 -0.38 20.85 -11.94
CA PHE A 15 0.15 19.59 -12.50
C PHE A 15 1.39 19.10 -11.76
N ALA A 16 2.39 19.97 -11.60
CA ALA A 16 3.64 19.59 -10.94
C ALA A 16 3.39 19.12 -9.50
N VAL A 17 2.49 19.79 -8.77
CA VAL A 17 2.15 19.43 -7.38
C VAL A 17 1.45 18.08 -7.30
N ASN A 18 0.50 17.77 -8.19
CA ASN A 18 -0.20 16.47 -8.18
C ASN A 18 0.75 15.32 -8.54
N THR A 19 1.62 15.48 -9.53
CA THR A 19 2.60 14.45 -9.90
C THR A 19 3.63 14.23 -8.80
N GLN A 20 4.08 15.30 -8.12
CA GLN A 20 5.02 15.18 -7.00
C GLN A 20 4.40 14.49 -5.78
N ALA A 21 3.13 14.78 -5.47
CA ALA A 21 2.42 14.11 -4.37
C ALA A 21 2.24 12.60 -4.64
N GLN A 22 1.84 12.23 -5.86
CA GLN A 22 1.74 10.81 -6.24
C GLN A 22 3.10 10.11 -6.21
N GLN A 23 4.17 10.77 -6.67
CA GLN A 23 5.51 10.19 -6.61
C GLN A 23 5.96 9.95 -5.16
N SER A 24 5.71 10.89 -4.25
CA SER A 24 6.02 10.71 -2.82
C SER A 24 5.32 9.48 -2.24
N VAL A 25 4.05 9.25 -2.60
CA VAL A 25 3.30 8.07 -2.14
C VAL A 25 3.89 6.77 -2.69
N ILE A 26 4.33 6.78 -3.96
CA ILE A 26 5.01 5.63 -4.55
C ILE A 26 6.35 5.36 -3.85
N ASP A 27 7.12 6.41 -3.57
CA ASP A 27 8.40 6.31 -2.86
C ASP A 27 8.19 5.72 -1.46
N ASP A 28 7.17 6.16 -0.72
CA ASP A 28 6.80 5.59 0.59
C ASP A 28 6.39 4.10 0.50
N LEU A 29 5.68 3.70 -0.56
CA LEU A 29 5.35 2.29 -0.81
C LEU A 29 6.57 1.45 -1.21
N ASP A 30 7.55 2.06 -1.90
CA ASP A 30 8.85 1.44 -2.20
C ASP A 30 9.66 1.21 -0.92
N GLU A 31 9.76 2.21 -0.05
CA GLU A 31 10.43 2.05 1.26
C GLU A 31 9.75 0.99 2.11
N THR A 32 8.40 0.97 2.16
CA THR A 32 7.64 -0.10 2.84
C THR A 32 8.00 -1.50 2.31
N PHE A 33 8.15 -1.64 0.99
CA PHE A 33 8.53 -2.90 0.35
C PHE A 33 9.98 -3.30 0.68
N ASP A 34 10.91 -2.36 0.62
CA ASP A 34 12.33 -2.61 0.85
C ASP A 34 12.60 -2.94 2.32
N SER A 35 11.98 -2.23 3.26
CA SER A 35 12.07 -2.52 4.69
C SER A 35 11.53 -3.92 5.01
N ALA A 36 10.41 -4.32 4.40
CA ALA A 36 9.90 -5.68 4.52
C ALA A 36 10.86 -6.74 3.93
N GLU A 37 11.60 -6.43 2.87
CA GLU A 37 12.62 -7.35 2.35
C GLU A 37 13.81 -7.51 3.31
N VAL A 38 14.25 -6.43 3.95
CA VAL A 38 15.32 -6.47 4.95
C VAL A 38 14.92 -7.36 6.12
N ILE A 39 13.72 -7.18 6.68
CA ILE A 39 13.17 -8.06 7.73
C ILE A 39 13.24 -9.53 7.29
N ARG A 40 12.79 -9.81 6.05
CA ARG A 40 12.73 -11.17 5.51
C ARG A 40 14.12 -11.80 5.36
N ILE A 41 15.14 -11.00 5.06
CA ILE A 41 16.53 -11.44 4.94
C ILE A 41 17.11 -11.76 6.31
N GLU A 42 16.94 -10.85 7.28
CA GLU A 42 17.51 -11.01 8.63
C GLU A 42 16.83 -12.15 9.41
N ALA A 43 15.51 -12.30 9.33
CA ALA A 43 14.83 -13.46 9.91
C ALA A 43 15.31 -14.79 9.29
N LYS A 44 15.63 -14.82 7.99
CA LYS A 44 16.25 -15.99 7.34
C LYS A 44 17.67 -16.24 7.83
N ARG A 45 18.44 -15.19 8.10
CA ARG A 45 19.80 -15.28 8.64
C ARG A 45 19.81 -15.92 10.03
N VAL A 46 18.94 -15.46 10.93
CA VAL A 46 18.78 -16.10 12.27
C VAL A 46 18.32 -17.55 12.14
N LYS A 47 17.37 -17.83 11.24
CA LYS A 47 16.89 -19.19 11.00
C LYS A 47 18.00 -20.13 10.51
N ALA A 48 18.92 -19.63 9.68
CA ALA A 48 20.09 -20.39 9.25
C ALA A 48 21.07 -20.63 10.40
N ALA A 49 21.35 -19.62 11.23
CA ALA A 49 22.19 -19.77 12.42
C ALA A 49 21.60 -20.78 13.42
N LEU A 50 20.29 -20.69 13.69
CA LEU A 50 19.57 -21.64 14.54
C LEU A 50 19.68 -23.07 13.99
N LYS A 51 19.61 -23.25 12.67
CA LYS A 51 19.77 -24.56 12.03
C LYS A 51 21.18 -25.12 12.27
N THR A 52 22.21 -24.30 12.13
CA THR A 52 23.61 -24.70 12.41
C THR A 52 23.75 -25.14 13.87
N LEU A 53 23.28 -24.32 14.82
CA LEU A 53 23.28 -24.67 16.24
C LEU A 53 22.50 -25.97 16.53
N THR A 54 21.34 -26.14 15.89
CA THR A 54 20.51 -27.34 16.02
C THR A 54 21.28 -28.59 15.60
N VAL A 55 22.00 -28.52 14.46
CA VAL A 55 22.79 -29.65 13.97
C VAL A 55 23.93 -29.95 14.92
N ASP A 56 24.68 -28.94 15.35
CA ASP A 56 25.82 -29.13 16.25
C ASP A 56 25.37 -29.74 17.60
N TYR A 57 24.39 -29.12 18.26
CA TYR A 57 23.96 -29.54 19.59
C TYR A 57 23.16 -30.86 19.58
N LEU A 58 22.12 -30.96 18.75
CA LEU A 58 21.18 -32.09 18.79
C LEU A 58 21.57 -33.26 17.91
N VAL A 59 22.14 -33.00 16.72
CA VAL A 59 22.43 -34.07 15.74
C VAL A 59 23.83 -34.63 15.99
N ASN A 60 24.83 -33.76 16.13
CA ASN A 60 26.21 -34.17 16.40
C ASN A 60 26.46 -34.49 17.88
N ASN A 61 25.45 -34.32 18.73
CA ASN A 61 25.52 -34.68 20.15
C ASN A 61 26.61 -33.89 20.90
N ASN A 62 26.96 -32.68 20.44
CA ASN A 62 27.99 -31.83 21.03
C ASN A 62 27.43 -31.07 22.24
N PRO A 63 27.83 -31.37 23.50
CA PRO A 63 27.34 -30.63 24.67
C PRO A 63 27.91 -29.22 24.77
N ASN A 64 28.98 -28.92 24.03
CA ASN A 64 29.66 -27.62 24.00
C ASN A 64 29.40 -26.91 22.65
N ALA A 65 28.15 -26.96 22.18
CA ALA A 65 27.79 -26.32 20.92
C ALA A 65 27.99 -24.80 21.00
N ASP A 66 28.37 -24.19 19.88
CA ASP A 66 28.67 -22.75 19.81
C ASP A 66 27.38 -21.90 19.81
N VAL A 67 26.77 -21.80 20.98
CA VAL A 67 25.57 -20.98 21.20
C VAL A 67 25.88 -19.48 21.17
N ALA A 68 27.10 -19.08 21.51
CA ALA A 68 27.51 -17.67 21.53
C ALA A 68 27.46 -17.05 20.13
N THR A 69 27.99 -17.74 19.12
CA THR A 69 27.90 -17.28 17.72
C THR A 69 26.44 -17.19 17.25
N TYR A 70 25.59 -18.14 17.66
CA TYR A 70 24.15 -18.07 17.35
C TYR A 70 23.50 -16.83 17.97
N LEU A 71 23.74 -16.57 19.26
CA LEU A 71 23.17 -15.42 19.96
C LEU A 71 23.64 -14.10 19.34
N GLN A 72 24.92 -13.97 19.00
CA GLN A 72 25.43 -12.77 18.35
C GLN A 72 24.73 -12.48 17.00
N ILE A 73 24.51 -13.51 16.18
CA ILE A 73 23.78 -13.35 14.91
C ILE A 73 22.32 -13.01 15.19
N MET A 74 21.70 -13.71 16.14
CA MET A 74 20.31 -13.52 16.51
C MET A 74 20.07 -12.09 17.00
N ASP A 75 20.86 -11.59 17.96
CA ASP A 75 20.67 -10.27 18.53
C ASP A 75 20.83 -9.15 17.50
N GLY A 76 21.87 -9.22 16.67
CA GLY A 76 22.11 -8.20 15.64
C GLY A 76 21.06 -8.22 14.53
N SER A 77 20.60 -9.40 14.12
CA SER A 77 19.52 -9.51 13.12
C SER A 77 18.16 -9.11 13.67
N MET A 78 17.87 -9.39 14.95
CA MET A 78 16.60 -9.03 15.58
C MET A 78 16.50 -7.51 15.81
N GLU A 79 17.61 -6.83 16.10
CA GLU A 79 17.66 -5.36 16.18
C GLU A 79 17.31 -4.71 14.83
N VAL A 80 17.80 -5.29 13.74
CA VAL A 80 17.43 -4.85 12.39
C VAL A 80 15.96 -5.19 12.09
N VAL A 81 15.42 -6.31 12.56
CA VAL A 81 14.01 -6.64 12.35
C VAL A 81 13.09 -5.66 13.08
N GLU A 82 13.44 -5.25 14.29
CA GLU A 82 12.71 -4.23 15.07
C GLU A 82 12.68 -2.89 14.31
N GLU A 83 13.86 -2.32 14.00
CA GLU A 83 13.98 -1.03 13.31
C GLU A 83 13.19 -1.00 11.99
N PHE A 84 13.35 -2.03 11.16
CA PHE A 84 12.68 -2.07 9.87
C PHE A 84 11.18 -2.39 9.98
N SER A 85 10.71 -2.93 11.12
CA SER A 85 9.27 -3.06 11.38
C SER A 85 8.64 -1.70 11.67
N ASP A 86 9.36 -0.83 12.39
CA ASP A 86 8.95 0.56 12.60
C ASP A 86 8.95 1.36 11.30
N GLU A 87 9.97 1.18 10.45
CA GLU A 87 9.99 1.80 9.12
C GLU A 87 8.78 1.39 8.26
N VAL A 88 8.42 0.11 8.24
CA VAL A 88 7.22 -0.36 7.53
C VAL A 88 5.97 0.36 8.03
N ILE A 89 5.80 0.51 9.35
CA ILE A 89 4.64 1.20 9.96
C ILE A 89 4.65 2.69 9.59
N TYR A 90 5.82 3.32 9.62
CA TYR A 90 6.00 4.73 9.32
C TYR A 90 5.65 5.03 7.86
N TYR A 91 6.30 4.36 6.90
CA TYR A 91 6.17 4.66 5.49
C TYR A 91 4.78 4.30 4.95
N ILE A 92 4.18 3.18 5.37
CA ILE A 92 2.80 2.90 4.96
C ILE A 92 1.82 3.95 5.52
N GLY A 93 2.13 4.50 6.70
CA GLY A 93 1.40 5.62 7.28
C GLY A 93 1.55 6.92 6.48
N GLN A 94 2.75 7.22 5.96
CA GLN A 94 2.98 8.37 5.07
C GLN A 94 2.25 8.20 3.74
N ALA A 95 2.32 7.01 3.13
CA ALA A 95 1.61 6.68 1.90
C ALA A 95 0.09 6.91 2.05
N ALA A 96 -0.51 6.45 3.16
CA ALA A 96 -1.92 6.65 3.46
C ALA A 96 -2.29 8.12 3.72
N GLN A 97 -1.37 8.93 4.26
CA GLN A 97 -1.58 10.38 4.41
C GLN A 97 -1.54 11.09 3.06
N GLY A 98 -0.67 10.67 2.15
CA GLY A 98 -0.54 11.23 0.81
C GLY A 98 -1.63 10.77 -0.17
N ASN A 99 -2.24 9.61 0.06
CA ASN A 99 -3.33 9.09 -0.76
C ASN A 99 -4.37 8.33 0.09
N SER A 100 -5.59 8.88 0.17
CA SER A 100 -6.69 8.32 0.95
C SER A 100 -7.21 6.97 0.46
N ASN A 101 -6.83 6.54 -0.74
CA ASN A 101 -7.19 5.22 -1.29
C ASN A 101 -6.30 4.10 -0.74
N ILE A 102 -5.25 4.44 0.01
CA ILE A 102 -4.35 3.47 0.65
C ILE A 102 -4.86 3.19 2.06
N ASP A 103 -5.22 1.94 2.32
CA ASP A 103 -5.51 1.43 3.68
C ASP A 103 -4.23 0.81 4.29
N PRO A 104 -3.64 1.43 5.32
CA PRO A 104 -2.42 0.93 5.93
C PRO A 104 -2.63 -0.21 6.93
N SER A 105 -3.88 -0.46 7.36
CA SER A 105 -4.18 -1.26 8.56
C SER A 105 -3.65 -2.69 8.50
N SER A 106 -3.80 -3.32 7.34
CA SER A 106 -3.35 -4.69 7.09
C SER A 106 -1.83 -4.83 7.19
N ILE A 107 -1.06 -3.91 6.60
CA ILE A 107 0.41 -3.90 6.66
C ILE A 107 0.89 -3.56 8.08
N GLN A 108 0.31 -2.54 8.71
CA GLN A 108 0.66 -2.14 10.08
C GLN A 108 0.46 -3.29 11.08
N SER A 109 -0.66 -4.00 11.00
CA SER A 109 -0.91 -5.15 11.87
C SER A 109 0.11 -6.28 11.69
N LYS A 110 0.56 -6.53 10.46
CA LYS A 110 1.61 -7.51 10.18
C LYS A 110 2.96 -7.07 10.73
N ALA A 111 3.32 -5.79 10.55
CA ALA A 111 4.57 -5.23 11.08
C ALA A 111 4.63 -5.30 12.61
N SER A 112 3.58 -4.89 13.32
CA SER A 112 3.53 -5.03 14.79
C SER A 112 3.58 -6.50 15.24
N THR A 113 3.07 -7.43 14.43
CA THR A 113 3.21 -8.87 14.73
C THR A 113 4.64 -9.37 14.51
N ILE A 114 5.36 -8.81 13.53
CA ILE A 114 6.78 -9.12 13.30
C ILE A 114 7.62 -8.63 14.48
N GLU A 115 7.40 -7.39 14.92
CA GLU A 115 8.02 -6.77 16.09
C GLU A 115 7.74 -7.61 17.36
N GLY A 116 6.49 -7.95 17.66
CA GLY A 116 6.19 -8.81 18.81
C GLY A 116 6.83 -10.22 18.74
N ASN A 117 7.04 -10.76 17.53
CA ASN A 117 7.74 -12.04 17.36
C ASN A 117 9.26 -11.92 17.58
N GLU A 118 9.84 -10.74 17.38
CA GLU A 118 11.24 -10.43 17.65
C GLU A 118 11.54 -10.69 19.13
N ASP A 119 10.72 -10.11 20.01
CA ASP A 119 10.83 -10.26 21.47
C ASP A 119 10.78 -11.74 21.88
N PHE A 120 9.88 -12.51 21.28
CA PHE A 120 9.77 -13.93 21.54
C PHE A 120 11.01 -14.69 21.06
N VAL A 121 11.58 -14.34 19.90
CA VAL A 121 12.82 -14.95 19.40
C VAL A 121 13.98 -14.69 20.36
N ARG A 122 14.17 -13.45 20.84
CA ARG A 122 15.23 -13.11 21.80
C ARG A 122 15.07 -13.86 23.11
N ASN A 123 13.91 -13.73 23.73
CA ASN A 123 13.63 -14.36 25.03
C ASN A 123 13.82 -15.88 24.99
N LYS A 124 13.33 -16.53 23.93
CA LYS A 124 13.47 -17.98 23.77
C LYS A 124 14.89 -18.40 23.45
N SER A 125 15.67 -17.55 22.79
CA SER A 125 17.09 -17.78 22.51
C SER A 125 17.94 -17.76 23.79
N THR A 126 17.67 -16.84 24.71
CA THR A 126 18.29 -16.83 26.04
C THR A 126 17.95 -18.08 26.85
N LEU A 127 16.70 -18.54 26.79
CA LEU A 127 16.29 -19.80 27.42
C LEU A 127 16.96 -21.01 26.75
N LEU A 128 17.18 -20.96 25.44
CA LEU A 128 17.85 -22.03 24.69
C LEU A 128 19.30 -22.14 25.12
N GLU A 129 19.99 -21.01 25.32
CA GLU A 129 21.34 -20.99 25.88
C GLU A 129 21.40 -21.70 27.23
N THR A 130 20.50 -21.32 28.15
CA THR A 130 20.43 -21.95 29.48
C THR A 130 20.20 -23.47 29.37
N ALA A 131 19.30 -23.90 28.50
CA ALA A 131 19.04 -25.32 28.28
C ALA A 131 20.25 -26.08 27.71
N ILE A 132 21.01 -25.44 26.81
CA ILE A 132 22.25 -26.01 26.26
C ILE A 132 23.33 -26.12 27.35
N GLN A 133 23.53 -25.08 28.16
CA GLN A 133 24.49 -25.07 29.27
C GLN A 133 24.18 -26.14 30.32
N GLN A 134 22.89 -26.44 30.53
CA GLN A 134 22.42 -27.51 31.42
C GLN A 134 22.42 -28.90 30.75
N ASN A 135 22.78 -28.99 29.47
CA ASN A 135 22.66 -30.17 28.62
C ASN A 135 21.23 -30.78 28.61
N ASP A 136 20.21 -29.94 28.79
CA ASP A 136 18.80 -30.31 28.69
C ASP A 136 18.35 -30.27 27.23
N ARG A 137 18.48 -31.42 26.58
CA ARG A 137 18.12 -31.59 25.17
C ARG A 137 16.61 -31.64 24.92
N GLY A 138 15.83 -31.99 25.93
CA GLY A 138 14.37 -32.01 25.81
C GLY A 138 13.86 -30.59 25.63
N THR A 139 14.24 -29.73 26.57
CA THR A 139 13.89 -28.30 26.58
C THR A 139 14.50 -27.58 25.38
N ALA A 140 15.78 -27.80 25.07
CA ALA A 140 16.41 -27.17 23.90
C ALA A 140 15.69 -27.52 22.58
N ARG A 141 15.27 -28.78 22.38
CA ARG A 141 14.52 -29.18 21.19
C ARG A 141 13.16 -28.49 21.10
N GLN A 142 12.48 -28.29 22.22
CA GLN A 142 11.24 -27.53 22.25
C GLN A 142 11.48 -26.07 21.85
N LEU A 143 12.43 -25.40 22.49
CA LEU A 143 12.74 -23.99 22.23
C LEU A 143 13.17 -23.75 20.78
N ILE A 144 14.01 -24.63 20.21
CA ILE A 144 14.39 -24.56 18.80
C ILE A 144 13.16 -24.62 17.86
N ARG A 145 12.14 -25.42 18.19
CA ARG A 145 10.90 -25.48 17.39
C ARG A 145 10.09 -24.20 17.51
N GLU A 146 9.98 -23.66 18.72
CA GLU A 146 9.25 -22.41 18.99
C GLU A 146 9.92 -21.22 18.27
N ILE A 147 11.23 -21.03 18.43
CA ILE A 147 12.00 -19.97 17.75
C ILE A 147 11.83 -20.08 16.24
N ARG A 148 11.96 -21.29 15.68
CA ARG A 148 11.75 -21.51 14.25
C ARG A 148 10.33 -21.14 13.81
N GLY A 149 9.33 -21.39 14.64
CA GLY A 149 7.95 -20.99 14.41
C GLY A 149 7.83 -19.48 14.24
N PHE A 150 8.33 -18.71 15.21
CA PHE A 150 8.32 -17.24 15.16
C PHE A 150 9.06 -16.69 13.94
N LEU A 151 10.27 -17.20 13.65
CA LEU A 151 11.03 -16.79 12.47
C LEU A 151 10.30 -17.11 11.16
N ASN A 152 9.59 -18.24 11.07
CA ASN A 152 8.77 -18.55 9.90
C ASN A 152 7.61 -17.58 9.73
N THR A 153 6.96 -17.20 10.83
CA THR A 153 5.89 -16.20 10.82
C THR A 153 6.44 -14.86 10.33
N GLN A 154 7.55 -14.37 10.89
CA GLN A 154 8.19 -13.11 10.43
C GLN A 154 8.51 -13.15 8.93
N ILE A 155 9.13 -14.22 8.44
CA ILE A 155 9.45 -14.38 7.01
C ILE A 155 8.19 -14.36 6.13
N THR A 156 7.10 -14.94 6.60
CA THR A 156 5.84 -15.03 5.85
C THR A 156 5.15 -13.68 5.80
N LEU A 157 4.98 -13.03 6.96
CA LEU A 157 4.35 -11.71 7.06
C LEU A 157 5.13 -10.65 6.29
N ALA A 158 6.47 -10.67 6.37
CA ALA A 158 7.31 -9.78 5.57
C ALA A 158 7.07 -9.96 4.06
N LYS A 159 6.89 -11.19 3.59
CA LYS A 159 6.55 -11.46 2.18
C LYS A 159 5.16 -10.94 1.80
N GLU A 160 4.18 -11.09 2.70
CA GLU A 160 2.82 -10.58 2.50
C GLU A 160 2.82 -9.05 2.42
N ILE A 161 3.52 -8.36 3.33
CA ILE A 161 3.70 -6.90 3.31
C ILE A 161 4.26 -6.45 1.95
N LYS A 162 5.30 -7.10 1.43
CA LYS A 162 5.86 -6.77 0.11
C LYS A 162 4.83 -6.91 -1.02
N THR A 163 4.00 -7.95 -0.95
CA THR A 163 2.97 -8.20 -1.96
C THR A 163 1.92 -7.09 -1.90
N GLU A 164 1.41 -6.82 -0.70
CA GLU A 164 0.41 -5.76 -0.47
C GLU A 164 0.95 -4.37 -0.85
N ALA A 165 2.18 -4.02 -0.46
CA ALA A 165 2.80 -2.75 -0.84
C ALA A 165 2.93 -2.61 -2.37
N THR A 166 3.20 -3.71 -3.08
CA THR A 166 3.25 -3.70 -4.55
C THR A 166 1.87 -3.48 -5.15
N ASP A 167 0.85 -4.15 -4.63
CA ASP A 167 -0.53 -4.03 -5.12
C ASP A 167 -1.07 -2.61 -4.89
N LEU A 168 -0.74 -1.99 -3.76
CA LEU A 168 -1.11 -0.62 -3.41
C LEU A 168 -0.54 0.45 -4.35
N LYS A 169 0.58 0.18 -5.06
CA LYS A 169 1.13 1.14 -6.04
C LYS A 169 0.17 1.45 -7.17
N SER A 170 -0.71 0.51 -7.53
CA SER A 170 -1.75 0.77 -8.53
C SER A 170 -2.80 1.78 -8.06
N LEU A 171 -3.11 1.78 -6.76
CA LEU A 171 -4.04 2.72 -6.12
C LEU A 171 -3.40 4.09 -5.86
N ALA A 172 -2.07 4.14 -5.78
CA ALA A 172 -1.31 5.37 -5.63
C ALA A 172 -1.43 6.30 -6.85
N VAL A 173 -1.64 5.73 -8.05
CA VAL A 173 -1.90 6.50 -9.28
C VAL A 173 -3.35 6.93 -9.31
N THR A 174 -3.57 8.25 -9.34
CA THR A 174 -4.92 8.81 -9.35
C THR A 174 -5.12 9.81 -10.49
N TYR A 175 -6.38 9.97 -10.90
CA TYR A 175 -6.78 10.87 -11.98
C TYR A 175 -7.92 11.77 -11.52
N ASN A 176 -7.86 13.03 -11.93
CA ASN A 176 -9.00 13.93 -11.83
C ASN A 176 -9.87 13.77 -13.07
N VAL A 177 -11.18 13.66 -12.88
CA VAL A 177 -12.15 13.48 -13.97
C VAL A 177 -13.16 14.60 -13.91
N ARG A 178 -13.50 15.19 -15.06
CA ARG A 178 -14.58 16.18 -15.19
C ARG A 178 -15.62 15.68 -16.16
N ILE A 179 -16.88 15.82 -15.78
CA ILE A 179 -18.03 15.52 -16.63
C ILE A 179 -18.36 16.74 -17.49
N GLU A 180 -18.54 16.49 -18.79
CA GLU A 180 -19.12 17.45 -19.71
C GLU A 180 -20.45 16.91 -20.24
N LEU A 181 -21.48 17.76 -20.27
CA LEU A 181 -22.74 17.42 -20.91
C LEU A 181 -22.82 18.01 -22.31
N VAL A 182 -23.33 17.21 -23.25
CA VAL A 182 -23.72 17.67 -24.57
C VAL A 182 -25.15 17.26 -24.86
N ASP A 183 -25.93 18.16 -25.45
CA ASP A 183 -27.30 17.88 -25.87
C ASP A 183 -27.33 16.72 -26.88
N GLU A 184 -28.20 15.74 -26.66
CA GLU A 184 -28.22 14.50 -27.44
C GLU A 184 -28.52 14.73 -28.93
N ARG A 185 -29.27 15.79 -29.27
CA ARG A 185 -29.77 16.06 -30.63
C ARG A 185 -28.85 16.98 -31.40
N SER A 186 -28.42 18.06 -30.77
CA SER A 186 -27.64 19.13 -31.39
C SER A 186 -26.13 18.99 -31.16
N GLY A 187 -25.71 18.22 -30.14
CA GLY A 187 -24.31 18.15 -29.70
C GLY A 187 -23.80 19.43 -29.06
N ALA A 188 -24.68 20.40 -28.80
CA ALA A 188 -24.29 21.64 -28.13
C ALA A 188 -23.92 21.38 -26.66
N SER A 189 -22.96 22.13 -26.12
CA SER A 189 -22.58 22.02 -24.71
C SER A 189 -23.74 22.41 -23.79
N VAL A 190 -23.97 21.61 -22.77
CA VAL A 190 -24.92 21.83 -21.69
C VAL A 190 -24.14 22.01 -20.39
N PRO A 191 -24.50 22.97 -19.51
CA PRO A 191 -23.85 23.09 -18.21
C PRO A 191 -23.99 21.78 -17.41
N ALA A 192 -22.88 21.28 -16.86
CA ALA A 192 -22.90 20.06 -16.05
C ALA A 192 -23.78 20.19 -14.79
N GLY A 193 -24.06 21.42 -14.33
CA GLY A 193 -24.97 21.67 -13.20
C GLY A 193 -26.46 21.56 -13.55
N THR A 194 -26.81 21.24 -14.80
CA THR A 194 -28.21 20.98 -15.19
C THR A 194 -28.75 19.75 -14.48
N LEU A 195 -27.94 18.70 -14.31
CA LEU A 195 -28.32 17.49 -13.60
C LEU A 195 -27.90 17.56 -12.11
N PRO A 196 -28.62 16.88 -11.20
CA PRO A 196 -28.36 16.91 -9.75
C PRO A 196 -26.97 16.41 -9.31
N GLY A 197 -26.26 15.66 -10.15
CA GLY A 197 -24.93 15.15 -9.85
C GLY A 197 -24.58 13.90 -10.67
N TYR A 198 -23.45 13.29 -10.35
CA TYR A 198 -22.87 12.19 -11.10
C TYR A 198 -22.31 11.10 -10.20
N ALA A 199 -22.17 9.91 -10.77
CA ALA A 199 -21.54 8.76 -10.14
C ALA A 199 -20.46 8.18 -11.07
N ALA A 200 -19.38 7.69 -10.46
CA ALA A 200 -18.36 6.91 -11.13
C ALA A 200 -18.27 5.54 -10.44
N THR A 201 -18.65 4.47 -11.15
CA THR A 201 -18.60 3.10 -10.64
C THR A 201 -17.38 2.38 -11.19
N ASN A 202 -16.45 2.03 -10.32
CA ASN A 202 -15.30 1.19 -10.68
C ASN A 202 -15.80 -0.19 -11.13
N GLN A 203 -15.43 -0.61 -12.35
CA GLN A 203 -15.94 -1.83 -12.96
C GLN A 203 -15.31 -3.10 -12.39
N ASP A 204 -14.14 -3.01 -11.78
CA ASP A 204 -13.43 -4.15 -11.20
C ASP A 204 -13.87 -4.39 -9.74
N THR A 205 -14.02 -3.31 -8.95
CA THR A 205 -14.35 -3.39 -7.52
C THR A 205 -15.84 -3.22 -7.21
N GLY A 206 -16.60 -2.58 -8.10
CA GLY A 206 -17.99 -2.18 -7.85
C GLY A 206 -18.16 -0.98 -6.93
N GLU A 207 -17.06 -0.36 -6.48
CA GLU A 207 -17.09 0.85 -5.65
C GLU A 207 -17.68 2.04 -6.43
N ILE A 208 -18.49 2.86 -5.76
CA ILE A 208 -19.16 4.00 -6.36
C ILE A 208 -18.70 5.29 -5.69
N PHE A 209 -18.13 6.17 -6.51
CA PHE A 209 -17.75 7.52 -6.14
C PHE A 209 -18.82 8.49 -6.60
N TYR A 210 -19.09 9.52 -5.81
CA TYR A 210 -20.14 10.50 -6.09
C TYR A 210 -19.55 11.91 -6.09
N THR A 211 -20.04 12.75 -6.99
CA THR A 211 -19.74 14.19 -6.96
C THR A 211 -20.33 14.84 -5.70
N ASP A 212 -19.68 15.87 -5.19
CA ASP A 212 -20.15 16.63 -4.02
C ASP A 212 -20.64 18.04 -4.40
N ARG A 213 -21.17 18.79 -3.41
CA ARG A 213 -21.73 20.13 -3.65
C ARG A 213 -20.72 21.19 -4.11
N TYR A 214 -19.43 20.96 -3.88
CA TYR A 214 -18.33 21.85 -4.24
C TYR A 214 -17.66 21.43 -5.54
N ASN A 215 -17.66 20.12 -5.85
CA ASN A 215 -17.14 19.51 -7.07
C ASN A 215 -18.28 18.77 -7.79
N TYR A 216 -19.31 19.52 -8.20
CA TYR A 216 -20.57 18.96 -8.69
C TYR A 216 -20.46 18.30 -10.07
N ASP A 217 -19.38 18.57 -10.81
CA ASP A 217 -19.09 18.05 -12.15
C ASP A 217 -17.79 17.26 -12.19
N SER A 218 -17.12 17.04 -11.06
CA SER A 218 -15.75 16.54 -11.04
C SER A 218 -15.50 15.54 -9.92
N PHE A 219 -14.71 14.53 -10.25
CA PHE A 219 -14.18 13.55 -9.32
C PHE A 219 -12.69 13.82 -9.16
N LEU A 220 -12.24 13.99 -7.92
CA LEU A 220 -10.84 14.23 -7.61
C LEU A 220 -10.19 12.93 -7.13
N ASN A 221 -8.96 12.70 -7.56
CA ASN A 221 -8.12 11.59 -7.11
C ASN A 221 -8.77 10.19 -7.26
N LEU A 222 -9.50 9.94 -8.36
CA LEU A 222 -10.00 8.59 -8.63
C LEU A 222 -8.81 7.65 -8.89
N PRO A 223 -8.73 6.49 -8.22
CA PRO A 223 -7.71 5.48 -8.53
C PRO A 223 -7.71 5.11 -10.01
N ALA A 224 -6.54 4.79 -10.54
CA ALA A 224 -6.42 4.17 -11.86
C ALA A 224 -7.36 2.96 -11.98
N GLY A 225 -8.05 2.84 -13.12
CA GLY A 225 -9.03 1.77 -13.32
C GLY A 225 -10.02 2.07 -14.43
N THR A 226 -10.95 1.13 -14.66
CA THR A 226 -12.06 1.32 -15.61
C THR A 226 -13.33 1.67 -14.86
N TYR A 227 -13.98 2.77 -15.26
CA TYR A 227 -15.16 3.30 -14.60
C TYR A 227 -16.33 3.45 -15.56
N ARG A 228 -17.53 3.16 -15.08
CA ARG A 228 -18.78 3.61 -15.69
C ARG A 228 -19.18 4.93 -15.03
N PHE A 229 -19.32 5.96 -15.83
CA PHE A 229 -19.80 7.28 -15.42
C PHE A 229 -21.27 7.41 -15.75
N ASP A 230 -22.05 7.83 -14.76
CA ASP A 230 -23.49 8.01 -14.82
C ASP A 230 -23.86 9.40 -14.29
N ALA A 231 -25.04 9.88 -14.69
CA ALA A 231 -25.66 11.06 -14.11
C ALA A 231 -26.87 10.66 -13.26
N TYR A 232 -27.21 11.50 -12.30
CA TYR A 232 -28.51 11.43 -11.66
C TYR A 232 -29.55 12.06 -12.58
N ASP A 233 -30.54 11.28 -12.99
CA ASP A 233 -31.63 11.80 -13.79
C ASP A 233 -32.53 12.70 -12.92
N GLY A 234 -33.00 13.79 -13.53
CA GLY A 234 -34.06 14.62 -12.98
C GLY A 234 -35.43 14.05 -13.33
N TYR A 235 -36.47 14.86 -13.14
CA TYR A 235 -37.85 14.40 -13.33
C TYR A 235 -38.27 14.32 -14.82
N PHE A 236 -37.66 15.14 -15.69
CA PHE A 236 -37.94 15.20 -17.13
C PHE A 236 -36.65 15.32 -17.97
N ASP A 237 -35.52 14.97 -17.38
CA ASP A 237 -34.20 15.13 -17.96
C ASP A 237 -33.21 14.13 -17.38
N GLY A 238 -32.16 13.83 -18.12
CA GLY A 238 -31.16 12.85 -17.72
C GLY A 238 -29.96 12.85 -18.65
N ALA A 239 -29.08 11.87 -18.49
CA ALA A 239 -27.97 11.69 -19.42
C ALA A 239 -27.65 10.21 -19.72
N SER A 240 -26.92 10.00 -20.81
CA SER A 240 -26.30 8.71 -21.12
C SER A 240 -25.22 8.36 -20.08
N SER A 241 -24.68 7.14 -20.20
CA SER A 241 -23.48 6.71 -19.48
C SER A 241 -22.27 6.59 -20.41
N ALA A 242 -21.07 6.56 -19.82
CA ALA A 242 -19.82 6.31 -20.53
C ALA A 242 -18.93 5.36 -19.73
N ILE A 243 -18.24 4.44 -20.41
CA ILE A 243 -17.21 3.59 -19.79
C ILE A 243 -15.85 4.08 -20.24
N VAL A 244 -14.98 4.42 -19.29
CA VAL A 244 -13.65 4.98 -19.56
C VAL A 244 -12.62 4.29 -18.67
N THR A 245 -11.55 3.79 -19.28
CA THR A 245 -10.33 3.38 -18.57
C THR A 245 -9.47 4.62 -18.36
N LEU A 246 -9.26 5.00 -17.10
CA LEU A 246 -8.47 6.17 -16.74
C LEU A 246 -7.00 5.89 -17.03
N ASP A 247 -6.39 6.77 -17.82
CA ASP A 247 -5.02 6.63 -18.29
C ASP A 247 -4.39 8.01 -18.48
N GLN A 248 -3.06 8.09 -18.30
CA GLN A 248 -2.32 9.33 -18.42
C GLN A 248 -2.45 10.00 -19.79
N SER A 249 -2.63 9.22 -20.86
CA SER A 249 -2.81 9.74 -22.23
C SER A 249 -4.12 10.49 -22.43
N LEU A 250 -5.12 10.27 -21.55
CA LEU A 250 -6.41 10.97 -21.57
C LEU A 250 -6.39 12.27 -20.76
N VAL A 251 -5.35 12.51 -19.97
CA VAL A 251 -5.25 13.71 -19.13
C VAL A 251 -5.03 14.92 -20.02
N GLY A 252 -6.04 15.79 -20.08
CA GLY A 252 -5.97 17.06 -20.78
C GLY A 252 -4.93 18.00 -20.17
N SER A 253 -4.62 19.09 -20.85
CA SER A 253 -3.62 20.09 -20.39
C SER A 253 -4.06 20.90 -19.17
N ASP A 254 -5.26 20.67 -18.65
CA ASP A 254 -5.82 21.25 -17.41
C ASP A 254 -5.82 20.28 -16.22
N GLY A 255 -5.43 19.02 -16.43
CA GLY A 255 -5.18 18.03 -15.39
C GLY A 255 -6.35 17.08 -15.20
N PHE A 256 -7.35 17.20 -16.07
CA PHE A 256 -8.57 16.40 -16.04
C PHE A 256 -8.64 15.48 -17.24
N ILE A 257 -9.12 14.27 -16.99
CA ILE A 257 -9.73 13.44 -18.01
C ILE A 257 -11.17 13.95 -18.19
N VAL A 258 -11.54 14.29 -19.42
CA VAL A 258 -12.90 14.75 -19.74
C VAL A 258 -13.76 13.55 -20.14
N VAL A 259 -14.89 13.38 -19.45
CA VAL A 259 -15.89 12.36 -19.79
C VAL A 259 -17.16 13.05 -20.26
N THR A 260 -17.51 12.86 -21.53
CA THR A 260 -18.70 13.48 -22.13
C THR A 260 -19.92 12.56 -22.02
N LEU A 261 -20.99 13.03 -21.40
CA LEU A 261 -22.29 12.36 -21.36
C LEU A 261 -23.30 13.11 -22.23
N ARG A 262 -24.26 12.37 -22.82
CA ARG A 262 -25.31 12.95 -23.69
C ARG A 262 -26.53 13.27 -22.87
N TYR A 263 -26.81 14.55 -22.68
CA TYR A 263 -27.98 15.08 -22.00
C TYR A 263 -29.24 14.97 -22.87
N TRP A 264 -30.35 14.57 -22.26
CA TRP A 264 -31.67 14.55 -22.89
C TRP A 264 -32.71 15.19 -21.96
N SER A 265 -33.80 15.70 -22.54
CA SER A 265 -34.94 16.25 -21.81
C SER A 265 -36.23 16.08 -22.63
N GLU A 266 -37.34 15.79 -21.95
CA GLU A 266 -38.67 15.51 -22.53
C GLU A 266 -39.43 16.76 -23.02
#